data_AF-A0A6H2C8G1-F1
#
_entry.id   AF-A0A6H2C8G1-F1
#
_cell.length_a   1.000
_cell.length_b   1.000
_cell.length_c   1.000
_cell.angle_alpha   90.00
_cell.angle_beta   90.00
_cell.angle_gamma   90.00
#
_symmetry.space_group_name_H-M   'P 1'
#
loop_
_entity.id
_entity.type
_entity.pdbx_description
1 polymer ?
#
loop_
_entity_poly.entity_id
_entity_poly.type
_entity_poly.pdbx_seq_one_letter_code
_entity_poly.pdbx_strand_id
1 'polypeptide(L)' 'MTFKEELVAEIETMTEAEIAELLKMVKNMKMKKAKPPQRLGSGKSILRHAGKWQGDDLKDCLQAVYDSRGVAEF' A
#
# COMPACT_ATOMS: atom_id res chain seq x y z
N MET A 1 30.66 19.61 8.75
CA MET A 1 29.40 19.63 7.99
C MET A 1 28.37 18.86 8.80
N THR A 2 27.24 19.48 9.10
CA THR A 2 26.10 18.78 9.67
C THR A 2 25.26 18.18 8.54
N PHE A 3 24.56 17.06 8.78
CA PHE A 3 23.67 16.46 7.77
C PHE A 3 22.59 17.43 7.25
N LYS A 4 22.28 18.49 8.01
CA LYS A 4 21.37 19.55 7.56
C LYS A 4 22.00 20.43 6.49
N GLU A 5 23.28 20.78 6.64
CA GLU A 5 24.02 21.59 5.66
C GLU A 5 24.18 20.83 4.33
N GLU A 6 24.50 19.53 4.40
CA GLU A 6 24.59 18.68 3.22
C GLU A 6 23.24 18.56 2.49
N LEU A 7 22.14 18.41 3.24
CA LEU A 7 20.80 18.35 2.65
C LEU A 7 20.42 19.67 1.97
N VAL A 8 20.76 20.82 2.56
CA VAL A 8 20.44 22.13 1.97
C VAL A 8 21.23 22.33 0.67
N ALA A 9 22.52 21.98 0.65
CA ALA A 9 23.35 22.06 -0.54
C ALA A 9 22.83 21.18 -1.69
N GLU A 10 22.33 19.98 -1.37
CA GLU A 10 21.72 19.09 -2.39
C GLU A 10 20.38 19.65 -2.90
N ILE A 11 19.54 20.23 -2.04
CA ILE A 11 18.25 20.82 -2.46
C ILE A 11 18.46 21.99 -3.43
N GLU A 12 19.54 22.75 -3.26
CA GLU A 12 19.87 23.89 -4.13
C GLU A 12 20.26 23.47 -5.57
N THR A 13 20.70 22.23 -5.78
CA THR A 13 21.08 21.70 -7.10
C THR A 13 19.95 20.93 -7.79
N MET A 14 18.88 20.60 -7.07
CA MET A 14 17.74 19.84 -7.57
C MET A 14 16.75 20.72 -8.35
N THR A 15 16.03 20.09 -9.28
CA THR A 15 14.90 20.72 -9.98
C THR A 15 13.65 20.80 -9.10
N GLU A 16 12.74 21.71 -9.43
CA GLU A 16 11.46 21.87 -8.69
C GLU A 16 10.63 20.57 -8.66
N ALA A 17 10.70 19.77 -9.73
CA ALA A 17 10.02 18.48 -9.82
C ALA A 17 10.57 17.47 -8.80
N GLU A 18 11.90 17.36 -8.69
CA GLU A 18 12.55 16.44 -7.75
C GLU A 18 12.32 16.89 -6.29
N ILE A 19 12.34 18.20 -6.03
CA ILE A 19 11.99 18.77 -4.73
C ILE A 19 10.55 18.43 -4.35
N ALA A 20 9.62 18.51 -5.31
CA ALA A 20 8.21 18.15 -5.08
C ALA A 20 8.03 16.66 -4.74
N GLU A 21 8.77 15.76 -5.38
CA GLU A 21 8.77 14.33 -5.03
C GLU A 21 9.36 14.07 -3.64
N LEU A 22 10.48 14.72 -3.33
CA LEU A 22 11.11 14.60 -2.02
C LEU A 22 10.19 15.10 -0.90
N LEU A 23 9.48 16.21 -1.13
CA LEU A 23 8.45 16.71 -0.21
C LEU A 23 7.29 15.71 -0.02
N LYS A 24 6.81 15.07 -1.09
CA LYS A 24 5.79 14.01 -0.99
C LYS A 24 6.30 12.84 -0.15
N MET A 25 7.54 12.41 -0.36
CA MET A 25 8.15 11.31 0.40
C MET A 25 8.25 11.65 1.90
N VAL A 26 8.74 12.84 2.25
CA VAL A 26 8.85 13.29 3.65
C VAL A 26 7.48 13.40 4.32
N LYS A 27 6.48 13.96 3.63
CA LYS A 27 5.10 14.02 4.13
C LYS A 27 4.53 12.62 4.38
N ASN A 28 4.77 11.68 3.47
CA ASN A 28 4.35 10.29 3.62
C ASN A 28 5.04 9.59 4.80
N MET A 29 6.33 9.85 5.05
CA MET A 29 7.03 9.32 6.23
C MET A 29 6.42 9.83 7.53
N LYS A 30 6.04 11.12 7.61
CA LYS A 30 5.36 11.68 8.78
C LYS A 30 3.97 11.06 8.97
N MET A 31 3.23 10.82 7.89
CA MET A 31 1.92 10.15 7.96
C MET A 31 2.01 8.67 8.35
N LYS A 32 3.02 7.93 7.87
CA LYS A 32 3.26 6.53 8.26
C LYS A 32 3.57 6.38 9.74
N LYS A 33 4.30 7.33 10.34
CA LYS A 33 4.53 7.36 11.80
C LYS A 33 3.25 7.63 12.61
N ALA A 34 2.28 8.31 12.02
CA ALA A 34 0.99 8.62 12.68
C ALA A 34 -0.04 7.49 12.57
N LYS A 35 0.10 6.58 11.59
CA LYS A 35 -0.76 5.40 11.50
C LYS A 35 -0.26 4.33 12.48
N PRO A 36 -1.14 3.74 13.31
CA PRO A 36 -0.77 2.57 14.08
C PRO A 36 -0.27 1.49 13.10
N PRO A 37 0.74 0.68 13.48
CA PRO A 37 1.24 -0.38 12.62
C PRO A 37 0.05 -1.23 12.18
N GLN A 38 -0.11 -1.41 10.87
CA GLN A 38 -1.08 -2.33 10.31
C GLN A 38 -0.82 -3.68 10.96
N ARG A 39 -1.72 -4.14 11.82
CA ARG A 39 -1.61 -5.45 12.44
C ARG A 39 -1.56 -6.46 11.30
N LEU A 40 -0.44 -7.15 11.17
CA LEU A 40 -0.35 -8.33 10.32
C LEU A 40 -1.49 -9.27 10.77
N GLY A 41 -2.43 -9.52 9.86
CA GLY A 41 -3.51 -10.46 10.14
C GLY A 41 -2.87 -11.78 10.53
N SER A 42 -3.23 -12.33 11.69
CA SER A 42 -2.56 -13.50 12.27
C SER A 42 -2.62 -14.75 11.37
N GLY A 43 -3.38 -14.75 10.27
CA GLY A 43 -3.71 -15.93 9.45
C GLY A 43 -4.60 -16.95 10.18
N LYS A 44 -4.51 -16.99 11.51
CA LYS A 44 -5.30 -17.83 12.43
C LYS A 44 -6.81 -17.59 12.33
N SER A 45 -7.28 -16.45 11.84
CA SER A 45 -8.73 -16.24 11.67
C SER A 45 -9.29 -17.09 10.53
N ILE A 46 -8.60 -17.18 9.39
CA ILE A 46 -9.05 -17.92 8.22
C ILE A 46 -9.12 -19.43 8.52
N LEU A 47 -8.10 -19.97 9.20
CA LEU A 47 -8.05 -21.39 9.58
C LEU A 47 -9.15 -21.80 10.58
N ARG A 48 -9.70 -20.88 11.38
CA ARG A 48 -10.83 -21.18 12.29
C ARG A 48 -12.12 -21.53 11.55
N HIS A 49 -12.21 -21.11 10.30
CA HIS A 49 -13.37 -21.34 9.46
C HIS A 49 -13.15 -22.51 8.49
N ALA A 50 -11.93 -23.03 8.32
CA ALA A 50 -11.68 -24.18 7.46
C ALA A 50 -12.60 -25.37 7.84
N GLY A 51 -13.32 -25.92 6.86
CA GLY A 51 -14.29 -27.01 7.06
C GLY A 51 -15.65 -26.59 7.66
N LYS A 52 -15.84 -25.32 8.02
CA LYS A 52 -17.13 -24.74 8.44
C LYS A 52 -17.82 -23.95 7.33
N TRP A 53 -17.20 -23.85 6.17
CA TRP A 53 -17.77 -23.14 5.04
C TRP A 53 -18.96 -23.96 4.56
N GLN A 54 -20.13 -23.33 4.57
CA GLN A 54 -21.36 -23.89 4.04
C GLN A 54 -21.72 -23.06 2.81
N GLY A 55 -21.90 -23.73 1.69
CA GLY A 55 -22.12 -23.12 0.38
C GLY A 55 -21.54 -24.00 -0.71
N ASP A 56 -22.32 -24.27 -1.75
CA ASP A 56 -21.87 -24.89 -3.02
C ASP A 56 -21.84 -23.84 -4.14
N ASP A 57 -21.71 -22.58 -3.74
CA ASP A 57 -21.79 -21.38 -4.58
C ASP A 57 -20.42 -20.97 -5.13
N LEU A 58 -19.40 -21.83 -5.00
CA LEU A 58 -18.05 -21.57 -5.53
C LEU A 58 -18.10 -21.21 -7.02
N LYS A 59 -18.92 -21.93 -7.79
CA LYS A 59 -19.08 -21.68 -9.24
C LYS A 59 -19.74 -20.34 -9.52
N ASP A 60 -20.79 -20.01 -8.78
CA ASP A 60 -21.54 -18.77 -8.95
C ASP A 60 -20.68 -17.55 -8.56
N CYS A 61 -19.93 -17.67 -7.47
CA CYS A 61 -18.95 -16.66 -7.04
C CYS A 61 -17.85 -16.48 -8.08
N LEU A 62 -17.32 -17.57 -8.62
CA LEU A 62 -16.27 -17.54 -9.64
C LEU A 62 -16.79 -16.89 -10.94
N GLN A 63 -18.00 -17.22 -11.35
CA GLN A 63 -18.64 -16.64 -12.53
C GLN A 63 -18.86 -15.13 -12.36
N ALA A 64 -19.38 -14.70 -11.21
CA ALA A 64 -19.55 -13.28 -10.90
C ALA A 64 -18.23 -12.49 -10.96
N VAL A 65 -17.11 -13.09 -10.53
CA VAL A 65 -15.79 -12.48 -10.64
C VAL A 65 -15.37 -12.34 -12.11
N TYR A 66 -15.52 -13.40 -12.90
CA TYR A 66 -15.21 -13.33 -14.34
C TYR A 66 -16.04 -12.27 -15.07
N ASP A 67 -17.33 -12.20 -14.75
CA ASP A 67 -18.27 -11.27 -15.38
C ASP A 67 -17.98 -9.81 -14.99
N SER A 68 -17.52 -9.59 -13.74
CA SER A 68 -17.18 -8.27 -13.22
C SER A 68 -15.78 -7.78 -13.60
N ARG A 69 -14.88 -8.68 -14.05
CA ARG A 69 -13.50 -8.28 -14.32
C ARG A 69 -13.46 -7.35 -15.53
N GLY A 70 -12.97 -6.14 -15.34
CA GLY A 70 -12.65 -5.25 -16.45
C GLY A 70 -11.55 -5.85 -17.33
N VAL A 71 -11.58 -5.56 -18.62
CA VAL A 71 -10.46 -5.89 -19.51
C VAL A 71 -9.25 -5.09 -19.04
N ALA A 72 -8.23 -5.78 -18.53
CA ALA A 72 -6.97 -5.15 -18.17
C ALA A 72 -6.23 -4.82 -19.48
N GLU A 73 -6.12 -3.53 -19.80
CA GLU A 73 -5.20 -3.05 -20.82
C GLU A 73 -3.82 -2.90 -20.18
N PHE A 74 -2.82 -3.53 -20.78
CA PHE A 74 -1.41 -3.47 -20.36
C PHE A 74 -0.60 -2.71 -21.41
#